data_AF-A0A817RYB6-F1
#
_entry.id   AF-A0A817RYB6-F1
#
_cell.length_a   1.000
_cell.length_b   1.000
_cell.length_c   1.000
_cell.angle_alpha   90.00
_cell.angle_beta   90.00
_cell.angle_gamma   90.00
#
_symmetry.space_group_name_H-M   'P 1'
#
loop_
_entity.id
_entity.type
_entity.pdbx_description
1 polymer ?
#
loop_
_entity_poly.entity_id
_entity_poly.type
_entity_poly.pdbx_seq_one_letter_code
_entity_poly.pdbx_strand_id
1 'polypeptide(L)'
;MVGQMIARRVVGLTLELIKEGKTADRALLIAGQPGTGKTVIAMAVTFLALFSGDTGQIKSEVRERINDKVAEWHEEGKAEIVPGVLFTDEVHMLDIEFFSFLNRALESDMVLILIMATNRGITNIRETNQQSPHGIPIDLLDCLLIMTTEPYEADEIK
;
A
#
# COMPACT_ATOMS: atom_id res chain seq x y z
N MET A 1 -5.83 18.81 10.92
CA MET A 1 -6.99 17.89 10.85
C MET A 1 -8.03 18.36 11.84
N VAL A 2 -9.20 18.74 11.33
CA VAL A 2 -10.42 18.99 12.10
C VAL A 2 -11.28 17.72 11.99
N GLY A 3 -12.12 17.46 12.99
CA GLY A 3 -13.04 16.31 13.01
C GLY A 3 -12.42 14.91 12.96
N GLN A 4 -13.28 13.93 12.64
CA GLN A 4 -13.00 12.49 12.53
C GLN A 4 -12.25 11.90 13.74
N MET A 5 -12.67 12.28 14.95
CA MET A 5 -11.95 11.93 16.19
C MET A 5 -11.82 10.42 16.44
N ILE A 6 -12.81 9.62 16.01
CA ILE A 6 -12.76 8.15 16.12
C ILE A 6 -11.74 7.58 15.14
N ALA A 7 -11.88 7.84 13.84
CA ALA A 7 -10.96 7.35 12.81
C ALA A 7 -9.50 7.80 13.09
N ARG A 8 -9.29 9.05 13.53
CA ARG A 8 -7.95 9.54 13.94
C ARG A 8 -7.38 8.82 15.15
N ARG A 9 -8.21 8.45 16.14
CA ARG A 9 -7.79 7.64 17.28
C ARG A 9 -7.40 6.24 16.84
N VAL A 10 -8.20 5.60 15.98
CA VAL A 10 -7.87 4.26 15.47
C VAL A 10 -6.60 4.29 14.62
N VAL A 11 -6.43 5.25 13.70
CA VAL A 11 -5.17 5.44 12.96
C VAL A 11 -3.97 5.66 13.90
N GLY A 12 -4.15 6.41 14.99
CA GLY A 12 -3.13 6.57 16.04
C GLY A 12 -2.75 5.23 16.70
N LEU A 13 -3.74 4.43 17.11
CA LEU A 13 -3.55 3.10 17.69
C LEU A 13 -2.94 2.11 16.67
N THR A 14 -3.34 2.16 15.40
CA THR A 14 -2.74 1.35 14.33
C THR A 14 -1.28 1.74 14.12
N LEU A 15 -0.96 3.03 14.12
CA LEU A 15 0.43 3.51 14.10
C LEU A 15 1.22 3.11 15.35
N GLU A 16 0.58 2.94 16.51
CA GLU A 16 1.20 2.42 17.73
C GLU A 16 1.44 0.90 17.66
N LEU A 17 0.47 0.11 17.17
CA LEU A 17 0.62 -1.34 16.96
C LEU A 17 1.71 -1.67 15.92
N ILE A 18 1.73 -0.89 14.82
CA ILE A 18 2.83 -0.86 13.85
C ILE A 18 4.16 -0.49 14.56
N LYS A 19 4.17 0.52 15.44
CA LYS A 19 5.37 0.91 16.22
C LYS A 19 5.78 -0.08 17.32
N GLU A 20 4.93 -1.01 17.72
CA GLU A 20 5.26 -2.07 18.68
C GLU A 20 5.71 -3.37 18.01
N GLY A 21 5.74 -3.43 16.67
CA GLY A 21 6.11 -4.64 15.92
C GLY A 21 5.06 -5.76 16.02
N LYS A 22 3.83 -5.42 16.41
CA LYS A 22 2.71 -6.37 16.58
C LYS A 22 1.93 -6.61 15.28
N THR A 23 2.22 -5.81 14.26
CA THR A 23 2.00 -6.06 12.84
C THR A 23 3.29 -5.64 12.14
N ALA A 24 3.76 -6.43 11.18
CA ALA A 24 5.09 -6.26 10.58
C ALA A 24 5.42 -4.80 10.19
N ASP A 25 6.58 -4.37 10.70
CA ASP A 25 7.33 -3.12 10.48
C ASP A 25 7.36 -2.64 9.02
N ARG A 26 7.72 -1.38 8.68
CA ARG A 26 7.59 -0.01 9.25
C ARG A 26 8.04 0.98 8.15
N ALA A 27 7.56 2.23 8.12
CA ALA A 27 7.65 3.09 6.92
C ALA A 27 8.77 4.16 6.86
N LEU A 28 9.19 4.52 5.62
CA LEU A 28 10.12 5.62 5.29
C LEU A 28 9.43 6.79 4.54
N LEU A 29 9.75 8.02 4.94
CA LEU A 29 9.42 9.26 4.21
C LEU A 29 10.71 9.96 3.78
N ILE A 30 10.91 10.15 2.47
CA ILE A 30 12.00 11.01 1.96
C ILE A 30 11.53 12.46 1.93
N ALA A 31 11.69 13.16 3.07
CA ALA A 31 11.51 14.61 3.16
C ALA A 31 12.85 15.34 2.95
N GLY A 32 12.83 16.40 2.14
CA GLY A 32 13.96 17.32 1.98
C GLY A 32 13.54 18.55 1.21
N GLN A 33 14.26 19.66 1.39
CA GLN A 33 13.89 20.94 0.76
C GLN A 33 13.82 20.84 -0.78
N PRO A 34 12.89 21.60 -1.41
CA PRO A 34 12.77 21.66 -2.87
C PRO A 34 14.11 21.98 -3.53
N GLY A 35 14.42 21.30 -4.65
CA GLY A 35 15.65 21.51 -5.43
C GLY A 35 16.81 20.55 -5.12
N THR A 36 16.72 19.69 -4.10
CA THR A 36 17.82 18.76 -3.73
C THR A 36 17.93 17.47 -4.58
N GLY A 37 17.54 17.52 -5.86
CA GLY A 37 17.74 16.45 -6.86
C GLY A 37 16.96 15.14 -6.67
N LYS A 38 16.31 14.91 -5.53
CA LYS A 38 15.64 13.63 -5.18
C LYS A 38 14.57 13.24 -6.20
N THR A 39 13.75 14.21 -6.60
CA THR A 39 12.73 14.07 -7.66
C THR A 39 13.37 13.70 -9.00
N VAL A 40 14.54 14.25 -9.33
CA VAL A 40 15.24 13.96 -10.60
C VAL A 40 15.81 12.55 -10.62
N ILE A 41 16.29 12.01 -9.49
CA ILE A 41 16.77 10.61 -9.42
C ILE A 41 15.58 9.65 -9.55
N ALA A 42 14.50 9.87 -8.80
CA ALA A 42 13.28 9.06 -8.90
C ALA A 42 12.70 9.11 -10.33
N MET A 43 12.53 10.33 -10.88
CA MET A 43 12.08 10.50 -12.26
C MET A 43 13.04 9.88 -13.27
N ALA A 44 14.35 10.00 -13.12
CA ALA A 44 15.31 9.44 -14.08
C ALA A 44 15.26 7.91 -14.10
N VAL A 45 15.20 7.25 -12.95
CA VAL A 45 15.05 5.78 -12.85
C VAL A 45 13.72 5.34 -13.46
N THR A 46 12.61 5.99 -13.10
CA THR A 46 11.28 5.69 -13.64
C THR A 46 11.19 5.97 -15.15
N PHE A 47 11.80 7.06 -15.64
CA PHE A 47 11.78 7.45 -17.04
C PHE A 47 12.66 6.55 -17.92
N LEU A 48 13.85 6.12 -17.42
CA LEU A 48 14.66 5.12 -18.13
C LEU A 48 13.93 3.77 -18.21
N ALA A 49 13.26 3.35 -17.13
CA ALA A 49 12.55 2.08 -17.07
C ALA A 49 11.26 2.04 -17.94
N LEU A 50 10.56 3.17 -18.10
CA LEU A 50 9.30 3.22 -18.84
C LEU A 50 9.46 3.42 -20.35
N PHE A 51 10.53 4.10 -20.81
CA PHE A 51 10.65 4.52 -22.21
C PHE A 51 11.67 3.73 -23.04
N SER A 52 12.33 2.71 -22.48
CA SER A 52 13.34 1.90 -23.20
C SER A 52 12.80 0.72 -24.04
N GLY A 53 11.47 0.55 -24.14
CA GLY A 53 10.83 -0.42 -25.05
C GLY A 53 10.06 -1.55 -24.35
N ASP A 54 8.92 -1.90 -24.96
CA ASP A 54 7.87 -2.86 -24.54
C ASP A 54 7.07 -2.53 -23.27
N THR A 55 5.76 -2.30 -23.47
CA THR A 55 4.62 -2.27 -22.51
C THR A 55 4.73 -1.49 -21.19
N GLY A 56 5.88 -0.90 -20.85
CA GLY A 56 6.14 -0.34 -19.53
C GLY A 56 6.32 -1.40 -18.44
N GLN A 57 6.40 -2.69 -18.81
CA GLN A 57 6.54 -3.79 -17.86
C GLN A 57 8.01 -4.16 -17.66
N ILE A 58 8.49 -4.11 -16.42
CA ILE A 58 9.83 -4.57 -16.06
C ILE A 58 9.90 -6.09 -16.26
N LYS A 59 10.80 -6.56 -17.13
CA LYS A 59 11.05 -8.00 -17.39
C LYS A 59 11.47 -8.74 -16.12
N SER A 60 11.05 -9.99 -15.95
CA SER A 60 11.32 -10.80 -14.74
C SER A 60 12.81 -10.91 -14.43
N GLU A 61 13.65 -11.18 -15.44
CA GLU A 61 15.12 -11.23 -15.33
C GLU A 61 15.73 -9.97 -14.68
N VAL A 62 15.15 -8.80 -14.97
CA VAL A 62 15.60 -7.52 -14.41
C VAL A 62 15.16 -7.38 -12.94
N ARG A 63 13.97 -7.88 -12.60
CA ARG A 63 13.46 -7.89 -11.22
C ARG A 63 14.29 -8.83 -10.34
N GLU A 64 14.53 -10.06 -10.80
CA GLU A 64 15.35 -11.07 -10.12
C GLU A 64 16.76 -10.51 -9.82
N ARG A 65 17.45 -9.98 -10.84
CA ARG A 65 18.78 -9.38 -10.67
C ARG A 65 18.80 -8.16 -9.72
N ILE A 66 17.70 -7.41 -9.62
CA ILE A 66 17.57 -6.32 -8.65
C ILE A 66 17.34 -6.88 -7.24
N ASN A 67 16.46 -7.86 -7.09
CA ASN A 67 16.15 -8.51 -5.81
C ASN A 67 17.41 -9.14 -5.20
N ASP A 68 18.19 -9.89 -5.98
CA ASP A 68 19.45 -10.49 -5.53
C ASP A 68 20.42 -9.42 -4.97
N LYS A 69 20.50 -8.27 -5.65
CA LYS A 69 21.42 -7.19 -5.25
C LYS A 69 20.94 -6.41 -4.04
N VAL A 70 19.62 -6.26 -3.88
CA VAL A 70 19.00 -5.68 -2.69
C VAL A 70 19.17 -6.60 -1.48
N ALA A 71 19.03 -7.92 -1.68
CA ALA A 71 19.29 -8.92 -0.64
C ALA A 71 20.76 -8.93 -0.20
N GLU A 72 21.71 -8.94 -1.15
CA GLU A 72 23.14 -8.82 -0.87
C GLU A 72 23.46 -7.58 -0.01
N TRP A 73 22.95 -6.40 -0.41
CA TRP A 73 23.19 -5.17 0.35
C TRP A 73 22.53 -5.14 1.72
N HIS A 74 21.41 -5.85 1.90
CA HIS A 74 20.76 -6.01 3.19
C HIS A 74 21.57 -6.93 4.12
N GLU A 75 22.00 -8.10 3.64
CA GLU A 75 22.84 -9.03 4.39
C GLU A 75 24.22 -8.45 4.77
N GLU A 76 24.82 -7.66 3.87
CA GLU A 76 26.07 -6.94 4.14
C GLU A 76 25.90 -5.71 5.05
N GLY A 77 24.67 -5.34 5.44
CA GLY A 77 24.40 -4.14 6.24
C GLY A 77 24.69 -2.82 5.53
N LYS A 78 24.76 -2.82 4.19
CA LYS A 78 24.97 -1.63 3.35
C LYS A 78 23.67 -0.87 3.07
N ALA A 79 22.53 -1.55 3.16
CA ALA A 79 21.20 -0.98 2.98
C ALA A 79 20.23 -1.58 4.01
N GLU A 80 19.27 -0.77 4.45
CA GLU A 80 18.12 -1.20 5.25
C GLU A 80 16.89 -1.17 4.35
N ILE A 81 16.09 -2.24 4.35
CA ILE A 81 14.85 -2.29 3.57
C ILE A 81 13.74 -1.72 4.45
N VAL A 82 13.21 -0.56 4.06
CA VAL A 82 12.10 0.08 4.79
C VAL A 82 10.81 -0.08 3.97
N PRO A 83 9.87 -0.94 4.38
CA PRO A 83 8.66 -1.21 3.60
C PRO A 83 7.70 -0.02 3.57
N GLY A 84 6.83 -0.01 2.55
CA GLY A 84 5.99 1.13 2.23
C GLY A 84 4.58 1.09 2.84
N VAL A 85 3.78 2.09 2.47
CA VAL A 85 2.32 2.05 2.55
C VAL A 85 1.79 1.99 1.12
N LEU A 86 0.95 1.00 0.82
CA LEU A 86 0.16 0.97 -0.41
C LEU A 86 -1.26 1.42 -0.10
N PHE A 87 -1.64 2.57 -0.65
CA PHE A 87 -3.00 3.06 -0.60
C PHE A 87 -3.75 2.69 -1.88
N THR A 88 -4.96 2.14 -1.75
CA THR A 88 -5.87 1.88 -2.86
C THR A 88 -7.23 2.50 -2.56
N ASP A 89 -7.57 3.54 -3.31
CA ASP A 89 -8.92 4.09 -3.33
C ASP A 89 -9.84 3.25 -4.23
N GLU A 90 -11.15 3.34 -4.01
CA GLU A 90 -12.19 2.60 -4.75
C GLU A 90 -11.89 1.09 -4.90
N VAL A 91 -11.44 0.42 -3.83
CA VAL A 91 -11.00 -0.99 -3.83
C VAL A 91 -11.97 -1.98 -4.51
N HIS A 92 -13.26 -1.67 -4.52
CA HIS A 92 -14.32 -2.44 -5.18
C HIS A 92 -14.19 -2.49 -6.71
N MET A 93 -13.27 -1.71 -7.29
CA MET A 93 -12.91 -1.73 -8.72
C MET A 93 -11.82 -2.77 -9.04
N LEU A 94 -11.19 -3.38 -8.04
CA LEU A 94 -10.22 -4.47 -8.23
C LEU A 94 -10.92 -5.81 -8.52
N ASP A 95 -10.28 -6.62 -9.35
CA ASP A 95 -10.71 -7.98 -9.69
C ASP A 95 -10.12 -9.05 -8.74
N ILE A 96 -10.67 -10.26 -8.86
CA ILE A 96 -10.30 -11.41 -8.03
C ILE A 96 -8.83 -11.85 -8.23
N GLU A 97 -8.26 -11.63 -9.42
CA GLU A 97 -6.85 -11.95 -9.69
C GLU A 97 -5.92 -10.99 -8.94
N PHE A 98 -6.25 -9.70 -8.93
CA PHE A 98 -5.50 -8.69 -8.19
C PHE A 98 -5.63 -8.87 -6.67
N PHE A 99 -6.80 -9.24 -6.15
CA PHE A 99 -6.93 -9.62 -4.73
C PHE A 99 -6.08 -10.87 -4.39
N SER A 100 -6.04 -11.86 -5.28
CA SER A 100 -5.17 -13.04 -5.12
C SER A 100 -3.68 -12.67 -5.12
N PHE A 101 -3.29 -11.66 -5.91
CA PHE A 101 -1.94 -11.10 -5.89
C PHE A 101 -1.65 -10.35 -4.57
N LEU A 102 -2.59 -9.55 -4.06
CA LEU A 102 -2.46 -8.84 -2.79
C LEU A 102 -2.27 -9.80 -1.61
N ASN A 103 -3.05 -10.88 -1.52
CA ASN A 103 -2.88 -11.91 -0.49
C ASN A 103 -1.43 -12.45 -0.46
N ARG A 104 -0.91 -12.85 -1.63
CA ARG A 104 0.46 -13.35 -1.78
C ARG A 104 1.54 -12.30 -1.47
N ALA A 105 1.24 -11.03 -1.68
CA ALA A 105 2.13 -9.92 -1.34
C ALA A 105 2.14 -9.64 0.19
N LEU A 106 1.01 -9.85 0.86
CA LEU A 106 0.88 -9.74 2.32
C LEU A 106 1.49 -10.94 3.08
N GLU A 107 1.61 -12.10 2.43
CA GLU A 107 2.32 -13.28 2.94
C GLU A 107 3.85 -13.15 2.90
N SER A 108 4.41 -12.15 2.19
CA SER A 108 5.85 -11.94 2.07
C SER A 108 6.42 -11.25 3.31
N ASP A 109 7.59 -11.68 3.79
CA ASP A 109 8.31 -11.07 4.92
C ASP A 109 8.54 -9.55 4.77
N MET A 110 8.55 -9.05 3.53
CA MET A 110 8.61 -7.63 3.18
C MET A 110 7.21 -6.97 3.25
N VAL A 111 6.50 -7.11 4.37
CA VAL A 111 5.07 -6.76 4.46
C VAL A 111 4.83 -5.27 4.19
N LEU A 112 4.00 -5.03 3.19
CA LEU A 112 3.50 -3.72 2.79
C LEU A 112 2.29 -3.33 3.63
N ILE A 113 2.27 -2.13 4.21
CA ILE A 113 1.08 -1.64 4.92
C ILE A 113 0.01 -1.32 3.87
N LEU A 114 -0.95 -2.24 3.69
CA LEU A 114 -2.07 -2.07 2.77
C LEU A 114 -3.20 -1.25 3.43
N ILE A 115 -3.55 -0.12 2.83
CA ILE A 115 -4.69 0.71 3.22
C ILE A 115 -5.66 0.76 2.03
N MET A 116 -6.88 0.24 2.22
CA MET A 116 -7.92 0.22 1.20
C MET A 116 -9.07 1.14 1.60
N ALA A 117 -9.58 1.93 0.66
CA ALA A 117 -10.74 2.79 0.84
C ALA A 117 -11.87 2.40 -0.10
N THR A 118 -13.11 2.62 0.35
CA THR A 118 -14.32 2.29 -0.40
C THR A 118 -15.51 3.08 0.14
N ASN A 119 -16.42 3.44 -0.75
CA ASN A 119 -17.72 4.04 -0.44
C ASN A 119 -18.89 3.04 -0.65
N ARG A 120 -18.59 1.78 -1.01
CA ARG A 120 -19.61 0.74 -1.24
C ARG A 120 -19.80 -0.15 -0.02
N GLY A 121 -21.06 -0.49 0.26
CA GLY A 121 -21.43 -1.58 1.16
C GLY A 121 -21.25 -2.95 0.48
N ILE A 122 -22.27 -3.82 0.55
CA ILE A 122 -22.25 -5.11 -0.16
C ILE A 122 -22.29 -4.88 -1.67
N THR A 123 -21.36 -5.49 -2.41
CA THR A 123 -21.34 -5.47 -3.88
C THR A 123 -20.69 -6.75 -4.41
N ASN A 124 -20.74 -7.00 -5.72
CA ASN A 124 -20.08 -8.16 -6.30
C ASN A 124 -18.56 -7.97 -6.26
N ILE A 125 -17.80 -9.02 -5.95
CA ILE A 125 -16.37 -9.04 -6.24
C ILE A 125 -16.24 -9.00 -7.77
N ARG A 126 -15.48 -8.05 -8.31
CA ARG A 126 -15.41 -7.80 -9.75
C ARG A 126 -14.95 -9.06 -10.49
N GLU A 127 -15.55 -9.29 -11.66
CA GLU A 127 -15.36 -10.48 -12.50
C GLU A 127 -15.94 -11.79 -11.93
N THR A 128 -16.69 -11.70 -10.83
CA THR A 128 -17.44 -12.82 -10.23
C THR A 128 -18.93 -12.51 -10.06
N ASN A 129 -19.72 -13.56 -9.79
CA ASN A 129 -21.11 -13.45 -9.36
C ASN A 129 -21.27 -13.47 -7.83
N GLN A 130 -20.18 -13.45 -7.07
CA GLN A 130 -20.20 -13.54 -5.61
C GLN A 130 -20.34 -12.14 -5.00
N GLN A 131 -21.34 -11.97 -4.14
CA GLN A 131 -21.47 -10.77 -3.30
C GLN A 131 -20.61 -10.87 -2.05
N SER A 132 -19.99 -9.76 -1.67
CA SER A 132 -19.17 -9.64 -0.47
C SER A 132 -19.22 -8.20 0.07
N PRO A 133 -19.02 -7.97 1.38
CA PRO A 133 -18.79 -6.63 1.90
C PRO A 133 -17.67 -5.92 1.11
N HIS A 134 -17.94 -4.68 0.71
CA HIS A 134 -16.99 -3.81 0.01
C HIS A 134 -16.49 -4.32 -1.36
N GLY A 135 -16.99 -5.46 -1.86
CA GLY A 135 -16.49 -6.11 -3.07
C GLY A 135 -15.15 -6.84 -2.88
N ILE A 136 -14.75 -7.08 -1.63
CA ILE A 136 -13.46 -7.70 -1.27
C ILE A 136 -13.70 -9.19 -0.93
N PRO A 137 -12.82 -10.13 -1.34
CA PRO A 137 -12.89 -11.54 -0.93
C PRO A 137 -12.88 -11.73 0.60
N ILE A 138 -13.58 -12.76 1.09
CA ILE A 138 -13.79 -12.99 2.54
C ILE A 138 -12.47 -13.30 3.25
N ASP A 139 -11.61 -14.08 2.61
CA ASP A 139 -10.25 -14.42 3.04
C ASP A 139 -9.37 -13.19 3.29
N LEU A 140 -9.50 -12.14 2.46
CA LEU A 140 -8.82 -10.88 2.69
C LEU A 140 -9.55 -10.05 3.77
N LEU A 141 -10.89 -9.99 3.74
CA LEU A 141 -11.70 -9.26 4.74
C LEU A 141 -11.43 -9.70 6.17
N ASP A 142 -11.29 -11.00 6.42
CA ASP A 142 -11.01 -11.58 7.75
C ASP A 142 -9.66 -11.09 8.32
N CYS A 143 -8.75 -10.60 7.47
CA CYS A 143 -7.46 -10.03 7.84
C CYS A 143 -7.48 -8.49 8.01
N LEU A 144 -8.60 -7.79 7.73
CA LEU A 144 -8.66 -6.32 7.72
C LEU A 144 -9.13 -5.71 9.04
N LEU A 145 -8.43 -4.65 9.47
CA LEU A 145 -8.97 -3.69 10.44
C LEU A 145 -9.87 -2.68 9.71
N ILE A 146 -11.17 -2.93 9.70
CA ILE A 146 -12.15 -2.04 9.06
C ILE A 146 -12.42 -0.81 9.94
N MET A 147 -12.25 0.40 9.36
CA MET A 147 -12.61 1.67 9.98
C MET A 147 -13.72 2.35 9.16
N THR A 148 -14.78 2.80 9.82
CA THR A 148 -15.80 3.66 9.23
C THR A 148 -15.48 5.13 9.46
N THR A 149 -15.69 5.97 8.46
CA THR A 149 -15.69 7.43 8.58
C THR A 149 -17.12 7.95 8.45
N GLU A 150 -17.40 9.05 9.13
CA GLU A 150 -18.72 9.72 9.09
C GLU A 150 -18.61 10.98 8.21
N PRO A 151 -19.71 11.52 7.66
CA PRO A 151 -19.70 12.84 7.05
C PRO A 151 -19.21 13.90 8.05
N TYR A 152 -18.48 14.91 7.57
CA TYR A 152 -18.09 16.04 8.41
C TYR A 152 -19.31 16.91 8.77
N GLU A 153 -19.35 17.40 10.01
CA GLU A 153 -20.36 18.37 10.43
C GLU A 153 -20.05 19.78 9.90
N ALA A 154 -21.07 20.65 9.82
CA ALA A 154 -20.96 21.95 9.15
C ALA A 154 -19.97 22.93 9.82
N ASP A 155 -19.62 22.72 11.08
CA ASP A 155 -18.59 23.44 11.82
C ASP A 155 -17.17 22.88 11.62
N GLU A 156 -17.04 21.63 11.18
CA GLU A 156 -15.76 20.96 10.87
C GLU A 156 -15.23 21.29 9.47
N ILE A 157 -16.10 21.78 8.56
CA ILE A 157 -15.81 22.07 7.14
C ILE A 157 -15.14 23.46 6.92
N LYS A 158 -14.87 24.20 7.99
CA LYS A 158 -14.38 25.60 7.95
C LYS A 158 -12.90 25.79 7.63
#